data_AF-A0A1M5K6C8-F1
#
_entry.id   AF-A0A1M5K6C8-F1
#
_cell.length_a   1.000
_cell.length_b   1.000
_cell.length_c   1.000
_cell.angle_alpha   90.00
_cell.angle_beta   90.00
_cell.angle_gamma   90.00
#
_symmetry.space_group_name_H-M   'P 1'
#
loop_
_entity.id
_entity.type
_entity.pdbx_description
1 polymer ?
#
loop_
_entity_poly.entity_id
_entity_poly.type
_entity_poly.pdbx_seq_one_letter_code
_entity_poly.pdbx_strand_id
1 'polypeptide(L)' 'MHTTTGEKEIPKIRADEFFRLHQGEFITYADGKDKKVQFKLADIQRVLPEESRQFSQEDLAVNFEQVYEEVRAIFEN' A
#
# COMPACT_ATOMS: atom_id res chain seq x y z
N MET A 1 24.83 28.80 -29.19
CA MET A 1 24.13 27.70 -29.88
C MET A 1 22.99 27.26 -28.98
N HIS A 2 21.74 27.49 -29.38
CA HIS A 2 20.58 27.00 -28.66
C HIS A 2 20.39 25.53 -29.03
N THR A 3 20.61 24.63 -28.08
CA THR A 3 20.46 23.20 -28.28
C THR A 3 18.98 22.85 -28.27
N THR A 4 18.40 22.66 -29.45
CA THR A 4 17.07 22.05 -29.61
C THR A 4 17.23 20.52 -29.52
N THR A 5 17.55 19.99 -28.34
CA THR A 5 17.58 18.52 -28.14
C THR A 5 16.14 18.05 -28.02
N GLY A 6 15.68 17.35 -29.07
CA GLY A 6 14.28 17.03 -29.30
C GLY A 6 13.62 16.27 -28.15
N GLU A 7 12.36 16.62 -27.89
CA GLU A 7 11.43 15.98 -26.94
C GLU A 7 11.33 14.44 -27.09
N LYS A 8 11.78 13.87 -28.21
CA LYS A 8 11.80 12.42 -28.48
C LYS A 8 13.00 11.66 -27.92
N GLU A 9 14.11 12.33 -27.61
CA GLU A 9 15.32 11.65 -27.10
C GLU A 9 15.25 11.41 -25.59
N ILE A 10 14.64 12.36 -24.87
CA ILE A 10 14.38 12.30 -23.43
C ILE A 10 13.59 11.03 -23.02
N PRO A 11 12.45 10.67 -23.66
CA PRO A 11 11.71 9.46 -23.30
C PRO A 11 12.50 8.17 -23.58
N LYS A 12 13.38 8.17 -24.60
CA LYS A 12 14.18 6.99 -24.93
C LYS A 12 15.26 6.73 -23.88
N ILE A 13 15.91 7.78 -23.37
CA ILE A 13 16.91 7.69 -22.31
C ILE A 13 16.25 7.29 -20.97
N ARG A 14 15.10 7.89 -20.64
CA ARG A 14 14.35 7.57 -19.41
C ARG A 14 13.81 6.14 -19.39
N ALA A 15 13.38 5.64 -20.55
CA ALA A 15 12.96 4.24 -20.66
C ALA A 15 14.14 3.29 -20.38
N ASP A 16 15.31 3.55 -20.97
CA ASP A 16 16.49 2.70 -20.81
C ASP A 16 17.00 2.67 -19.35
N GLU A 17 16.90 3.78 -18.63
CA GLU A 17 17.25 3.85 -17.20
C GLU A 17 16.21 3.15 -16.31
N PHE A 18 14.93 3.27 -16.65
CA PHE A 18 13.84 2.56 -15.98
C PHE A 18 13.95 1.04 -16.11
N PHE A 19 14.31 0.53 -17.30
CA PHE A 19 14.46 -0.91 -17.54
C PHE A 19 15.66 -1.55 -16.83
N ARG A 20 16.60 -0.75 -16.30
CA ARG A 20 17.78 -1.24 -15.56
C ARG A 20 17.60 -1.26 -14.04
N LEU A 21 16.42 -0.87 -13.54
CA LEU A 21 16.13 -0.89 -12.10
C LEU A 21 16.01 -2.32 -11.58
N HIS A 22 16.70 -2.60 -10.48
CA HIS A 22 16.54 -3.84 -9.72
C HIS A 22 15.39 -3.70 -8.72
N GLN A 23 14.92 -4.83 -8.19
CA GLN A 23 13.88 -4.85 -7.16
C GLN A 23 14.26 -3.95 -5.97
N GLY A 24 13.39 -2.99 -5.62
CA GLY A 24 13.63 -2.02 -4.54
C GLY A 24 14.33 -0.72 -4.96
N GLU A 25 14.72 -0.58 -6.23
CA GLU A 25 15.26 0.65 -6.80
C GLU A 25 14.15 1.50 -7.45
N PHE A 26 14.18 2.82 -7.21
CA PHE A 26 13.20 3.75 -7.75
C PHE A 26 13.89 5.00 -8.32
N ILE A 27 13.25 5.62 -9.30
CA ILE A 27 13.68 6.89 -9.90
C ILE A 27 12.59 7.91 -9.60
N THR A 28 12.98 9.08 -9.07
CA THR A 28 12.07 10.21 -8.90
C THR A 28 12.42 11.31 -9.89
N TYR A 29 11.40 11.84 -10.56
CA TYR A 29 11.51 12.94 -11.51
C TYR A 29 10.96 14.21 -10.86
N ALA A 30 11.84 15.05 -10.31
CA ALA A 30 11.45 16.34 -9.73
C ALA A 30 12.39 17.46 -10.22
N ASP A 31 11.82 18.60 -10.60
CA ASP A 31 12.53 19.83 -10.99
C ASP A 31 13.63 19.67 -12.06
N GLY A 32 13.45 18.73 -13.00
CA GLY A 32 14.41 18.48 -14.08
C GLY A 32 15.70 17.78 -13.63
N LYS A 33 15.72 17.18 -12.43
CA LYS A 33 16.84 16.39 -11.92
C LYS A 33 16.39 14.97 -11.62
N ASP A 34 17.05 14.01 -12.27
CA ASP A 34 16.83 12.59 -12.03
C ASP A 34 17.63 12.18 -10.78
N LYS A 35 16.96 11.59 -9.79
CA LYS A 35 17.61 11.04 -8.59
C LYS A 35 17.22 9.58 -8.41
N LYS A 36 18.23 8.72 -8.37
CA LYS A 36 18.08 7.32 -7.95
C LYS A 36 17.90 7.28 -6.43
N VAL A 37 16.79 6.72 -5.96
CA VAL A 37 16.50 6.53 -4.54
C VAL A 37 16.29 5.04 -4.30
N GLN A 38 17.01 4.49 -3.32
CA GLN A 38 16.78 3.13 -2.85
C GLN A 38 16.00 3.21 -1.53
N PHE A 39 14.77 2.70 -1.52
CA PHE A 39 14.06 2.52 -0.26
C PHE A 39 14.61 1.28 0.42
N LYS A 40 14.95 1.39 1.69
CA LYS A 40 15.29 0.20 2.49
C LYS A 40 14.01 -0.61 2.66
N LEU A 41 14.05 -1.88 2.27
CA LEU A 41 12.98 -2.81 2.60
C LEU A 41 12.92 -2.90 4.13
N ALA A 42 11.82 -2.44 4.71
CA ALA A 42 11.60 -2.61 6.14
C ALA A 42 11.39 -4.10 6.42
N ASP A 43 12.03 -4.61 7.48
CA ASP A 43 11.75 -5.95 7.97
C ASP A 43 10.41 -5.93 8.70
N ILE A 44 9.33 -6.16 7.93
CA ILE A 44 7.97 -6.19 8.46
C ILE A 44 7.71 -7.61 8.96
N GLN A 45 7.64 -7.77 10.28
CA GLN A 45 7.20 -9.02 10.89
C GLN A 45 5.73 -9.24 10.56
N ARG A 46 5.45 -10.24 9.71
CA ARG A 46 4.09 -10.70 9.39
C ARG A 46 3.58 -11.60 10.51
N VAL A 47 3.40 -11.03 11.69
CA VAL A 47 2.83 -11.72 12.86
C VAL A 47 1.36 -11.36 13.02
N LEU A 48 0.59 -12.25 13.62
CA LEU A 48 -0.75 -11.89 14.10
C LEU A 48 -0.60 -10.79 15.16
N PRO A 49 -1.51 -9.80 15.19
CA PRO A 49 -1.53 -8.84 16.28
C PRO A 49 -1.70 -9.59 17.59
N GLU A 50 -1.08 -9.08 18.65
CA GLU A 50 -1.35 -9.60 19.99
C GLU A 50 -2.85 -9.49 20.26
N GLU A 51 -3.46 -10.58 20.73
CA GLU A 51 -4.86 -10.60 21.11
C GLU A 51 -5.06 -9.63 22.29
N SER A 52 -5.41 -8.38 21.96
CA SER A 52 -5.55 -7.30 22.94
C SER A 52 -6.84 -7.41 23.75
N ARG A 53 -7.78 -8.25 23.30
CA ARG A 53 -9.07 -8.44 23.95
C ARG A 53 -9.50 -9.89 23.88
N GLN A 54 -9.50 -10.53 25.04
CA GLN A 54 -10.08 -11.85 25.24
C GLN A 54 -11.54 -11.67 25.63
N PHE A 55 -12.43 -12.37 24.93
CA PHE A 55 -13.86 -12.42 25.26
C PHE A 55 -14.18 -13.75 25.94
N SER A 56 -15.01 -13.72 26.97
CA SER A 56 -15.52 -14.94 27.58
C SER A 56 -16.54 -15.62 26.65
N GLN A 57 -16.84 -16.90 26.89
CA GLN A 57 -17.88 -17.59 26.11
C GLN A 57 -19.26 -16.96 26.36
N GLU A 58 -19.47 -16.45 27.56
CA GLU A 58 -20.66 -15.72 27.95
C GLU A 58 -20.80 -14.41 27.17
N ASP A 59 -19.70 -13.65 27.00
CA ASP A 59 -19.69 -12.42 26.19
C ASP A 59 -20.04 -12.70 24.73
N LEU A 60 -19.52 -13.80 24.17
CA LEU A 60 -19.81 -14.22 22.80
C LEU A 60 -21.28 -14.62 22.64
N ALA A 61 -21.85 -15.34 23.61
CA ALA A 61 -23.26 -15.74 23.58
C ALA A 61 -24.21 -14.54 23.66
N VAL A 62 -23.91 -13.57 24.52
CA VAL A 62 -24.71 -12.33 24.64
C VAL A 62 -24.63 -11.51 23.36
N ASN A 63 -23.45 -11.37 22.76
CA ASN A 63 -23.29 -10.65 21.49
C ASN A 63 -24.07 -11.33 20.35
N PHE A 64 -24.02 -12.66 20.28
CA PHE A 64 -24.76 -13.41 19.28
C PHE A 64 -26.27 -13.15 19.38
N GLU A 65 -26.84 -13.26 20.59
CA GLU A 65 -28.27 -13.04 20.81
C GLU A 65 -28.68 -11.61 20.44
N GLN A 66 -27.86 -10.62 20.82
CA GLN A 66 -28.11 -9.23 20.48
C GLN A 66 -28.14 -9.00 18.97
N VAL A 67 -27.12 -9.46 18.25
CA VAL A 67 -27.04 -9.30 16.79
C VAL A 67 -28.20 -10.02 16.11
N TYR A 68 -28.58 -11.21 16.59
CA TYR A 68 -29.69 -11.98 16.05
C TYR A 68 -31.02 -11.21 16.17
N GLU A 69 -31.35 -10.71 17.36
CA GLU A 69 -32.59 -9.96 17.59
C GLU A 69 -32.61 -8.62 16.84
N GLU A 70 -31.46 -7.92 16.75
CA GLU A 70 -31.34 -6.70 15.94
C GLU A 70 -31.65 -6.96 14.47
N VAL A 71 -31.09 -8.02 13.88
CA VAL A 71 -31.36 -8.40 12.49
C VAL A 71 -32.80 -8.82 12.31
N ARG A 72 -33.35 -9.61 13.24
CA ARG A 72 -34.73 -10.07 13.21
C ARG A 72 -35.71 -8.89 13.21
N ALA A 73 -35.47 -7.87 14.03
CA ALA A 73 -36.30 -6.67 14.12
C ALA A 73 -36.39 -5.88 12.80
N ILE A 74 -35.42 -6.03 11.88
CA ILE A 74 -35.47 -5.40 10.55
C ILE A 74 -36.59 -6.01 9.69
N PHE A 75 -36.91 -7.30 9.87
CA PHE A 75 -37.85 -8.03 9.04
C PHE A 75 -39.24 -8.17 9.66
N GLU A 76 -39.40 -7.89 10.95
CA GLU A 76 -40.67 -7.96 11.67
C GLU A 76 -41.41 -6.61 11.74
N ASN A 77 -41.02 -5.64 10.90
CA ASN A 77 -41.59 -4.29 10.82
C ASN A 77 -42.32 -4.04 9.49
#